data_AF-A0AAU4ECG4-F1
#
_entry.id   AF-A0AAU4ECG4-F1
#
_cell.length_a   1.000
_cell.length_b   1.000
_cell.length_c   1.000
_cell.angle_alpha   90.00
_cell.angle_beta   90.00
_cell.angle_gamma   90.00
#
_symmetry.space_group_name_H-M   'P 1'
#
loop_
_entity.id
_entity.type
_entity.pdbx_description
1 polymer ?
#
loop_
_entity_poly.entity_id
_entity_poly.type
_entity_poly.pdbx_seq_one_letter_code
_entity_poly.pdbx_strand_id
1 'polypeptide(L)'
;MFRTASRLLLGAGEFDPVTGRMTALGGHPVHGPRLDVWRATTDNDRAESASEWLAAGLHRLQHRVITVDADGDDLVVRTRVAPPAQAFGLFADYTWTALEEGLRLRVEITPDGLEGTLPRLGLTMAVPGSLGTAEWFGGGPGEAYPDSRQAARIGRFSRSVDGLQTPYVFPQENGNRVDVRWLRLTDAEGTGIRVDGDPSFDFTARRWTAAALEAARHTPDLTAGDLVHLTLDVAQHGLGSASCGPGVLPRYRLVARKTEFTLSFGVAN
;
A
#
# COMPACT_ATOMS: atom_id res chain seq x y z
N MET A 1 25.27 2.61 9.42
CA MET A 1 24.58 1.29 9.42
C MET A 1 25.32 0.21 10.23
N PHE A 2 24.60 -0.77 10.81
CA PHE A 2 25.19 -1.95 11.48
C PHE A 2 24.62 -3.25 10.88
N ARG A 3 25.48 -4.24 10.58
CA ARG A 3 25.11 -5.52 9.94
C ARG A 3 25.54 -6.70 10.79
N THR A 4 24.61 -7.59 11.09
CA THR A 4 24.90 -8.94 11.61
C THR A 4 24.51 -9.99 10.57
N ALA A 5 24.82 -11.27 10.85
CA ALA A 5 24.36 -12.39 10.04
C ALA A 5 22.81 -12.51 10.01
N SER A 6 22.11 -11.97 11.02
CA SER A 6 20.67 -12.13 11.20
C SER A 6 19.84 -10.86 10.91
N ARG A 7 20.44 -9.67 10.91
CA ARG A 7 19.72 -8.39 10.67
C ARG A 7 20.62 -7.27 10.14
N LEU A 8 20.00 -6.37 9.39
CA LEU A 8 20.53 -5.08 8.97
C LEU A 8 19.83 -3.97 9.75
N LEU A 9 20.58 -3.05 10.35
CA LEU A 9 20.04 -1.90 11.09
C LEU A 9 20.32 -0.60 10.36
N LEU A 10 19.27 0.14 10.07
CA LEU A 10 19.33 1.47 9.47
C LEU A 10 18.39 2.42 10.24
N GLY A 11 18.96 3.41 10.94
CA GLY A 11 18.19 4.28 11.83
C GLY A 11 17.35 3.48 12.82
N ALA A 12 16.04 3.76 12.86
CA ALA A 12 15.06 3.03 13.69
C ALA A 12 14.51 1.75 13.04
N GLY A 13 14.94 1.40 11.82
CA GLY A 13 14.45 0.21 11.11
C GLY A 13 15.38 -1.00 11.22
N GLU A 14 14.77 -2.17 11.34
CA GLU A 14 15.42 -3.46 11.18
C GLU A 14 15.02 -4.08 9.85
N PHE A 15 15.98 -4.67 9.14
CA PHE A 15 15.79 -5.25 7.82
C PHE A 15 16.38 -6.67 7.76
N ASP A 16 15.72 -7.52 6.98
CA ASP A 16 16.21 -8.84 6.64
C ASP A 16 17.42 -8.73 5.68
N PRO A 17 18.58 -9.32 6.01
CA PRO A 17 19.81 -9.14 5.24
C PRO A 17 19.81 -9.82 3.87
N VAL A 18 18.89 -10.75 3.62
CA VAL A 18 18.81 -11.53 2.38
C VAL A 18 17.83 -10.89 1.39
N THR A 19 16.72 -10.40 1.92
CA THR A 19 15.60 -9.86 1.14
C THR A 19 15.54 -8.34 1.11
N GLY A 20 16.23 -7.67 2.05
CA GLY A 20 16.18 -6.22 2.22
C GLY A 20 14.83 -5.70 2.70
N ARG A 21 13.91 -6.58 3.13
CA ARG A 21 12.59 -6.18 3.64
C ARG A 21 12.70 -5.67 5.06
N MET A 22 12.02 -4.57 5.37
CA MET A 22 11.90 -4.09 6.74
C MET A 22 11.08 -5.10 7.56
N THR A 23 11.61 -5.47 8.73
CA THR A 23 11.05 -6.44 9.67
C THR A 23 10.59 -5.78 10.96
N ALA A 24 11.10 -4.59 11.28
CA ALA A 24 10.62 -3.78 12.39
C ALA A 24 10.93 -2.29 12.18
N LEU A 25 10.16 -1.44 12.85
CA LEU A 25 10.38 0.00 12.92
C LEU A 25 10.12 0.48 14.35
N GLY A 26 11.14 1.02 15.02
CA GLY A 26 11.01 1.53 16.39
C GLY A 26 10.56 0.48 17.40
N GLY A 27 10.92 -0.79 17.19
CA GLY A 27 10.49 -1.91 18.02
C GLY A 27 9.13 -2.52 17.64
N HIS A 28 8.36 -1.90 16.74
CA HIS A 28 7.13 -2.50 16.21
C HIS A 28 7.46 -3.49 15.08
N PRO A 29 7.02 -4.76 15.15
CA PRO A 29 7.16 -5.70 14.05
C PRO A 29 6.45 -5.21 12.79
N VAL A 30 7.10 -5.34 11.63
CA VAL A 30 6.56 -4.93 10.33
C VAL A 30 6.72 -6.06 9.32
N HIS A 31 5.72 -6.23 8.46
CA HIS A 31 5.81 -7.11 7.30
C HIS A 31 5.69 -6.30 6.01
N GLY A 32 6.81 -5.82 5.47
CA GLY A 32 6.84 -4.93 4.30
C GLY A 32 7.65 -3.67 4.59
N PRO A 33 7.43 -2.54 3.88
CA PRO A 33 6.57 -2.41 2.71
C PRO A 33 7.09 -3.18 1.50
N ARG A 34 6.19 -3.56 0.59
CA ARG A 34 6.51 -4.10 -0.73
C ARG A 34 5.56 -3.55 -1.78
N LEU A 35 6.01 -3.47 -3.03
CA LEU A 35 5.18 -3.04 -4.15
C LEU A 35 3.95 -3.95 -4.28
N ASP A 36 2.79 -3.34 -4.45
CA ASP A 36 1.57 -4.04 -4.78
C ASP A 36 0.76 -3.19 -5.78
N VAL A 37 0.15 -3.87 -6.74
CA VAL A 37 -0.70 -3.25 -7.75
C VAL A 37 -2.13 -3.76 -7.71
N TRP A 38 -2.43 -4.70 -6.81
CA TRP A 38 -3.75 -5.32 -6.69
C TRP A 38 -4.62 -4.65 -5.63
N ARG A 39 -5.89 -4.45 -5.97
CA ARG A 39 -6.98 -4.12 -5.05
C ARG A 39 -8.09 -5.16 -5.21
N ALA A 40 -8.91 -5.39 -4.18
CA ALA A 40 -10.09 -6.24 -4.35
C ALA A 40 -11.04 -5.61 -5.38
N THR A 41 -11.63 -6.40 -6.25
CA THR A 41 -12.43 -5.87 -7.36
C THR A 41 -13.74 -5.27 -6.86
N THR A 42 -14.04 -4.04 -7.30
CA THR A 42 -15.38 -3.47 -7.18
C THR A 42 -16.34 -4.12 -8.17
N ASP A 43 -17.65 -3.97 -7.96
CA ASP A 43 -18.64 -4.47 -8.92
C ASP A 43 -18.49 -3.80 -10.30
N ASN A 44 -18.04 -2.55 -10.34
CA ASN A 44 -17.70 -1.87 -11.60
C ASN A 44 -16.43 -2.46 -12.23
N ASP A 45 -15.39 -2.75 -11.44
CA ASP A 45 -14.19 -3.40 -11.96
C ASP A 45 -14.55 -4.74 -12.60
N ARG A 46 -15.41 -5.55 -11.96
CA ARG A 46 -15.87 -6.85 -12.50
C ARG A 46 -16.60 -6.74 -13.84
N ALA A 47 -17.29 -5.64 -14.08
CA ALA A 47 -17.99 -5.39 -15.33
C ALA A 47 -17.09 -4.86 -16.45
N GLU A 48 -15.89 -4.33 -16.15
CA GLU A 48 -14.99 -3.70 -17.14
C GLU A 48 -13.57 -4.28 -17.11
N SER A 49 -12.82 -4.08 -16.03
CA SER A 49 -11.35 -4.22 -16.01
C SER A 49 -10.83 -5.49 -15.32
N ALA A 50 -11.60 -6.07 -14.40
CA ALA A 50 -11.14 -7.16 -13.53
C ALA A 50 -10.71 -8.40 -14.33
N SER A 51 -11.42 -8.73 -15.41
CA SER A 51 -11.09 -9.88 -16.27
C SER A 51 -9.68 -9.76 -16.85
N GLU A 52 -9.29 -8.58 -17.32
CA GLU A 52 -7.95 -8.31 -17.85
C GLU A 52 -6.90 -8.39 -16.73
N TRP A 53 -7.16 -7.77 -15.58
CA TRP A 53 -6.23 -7.78 -14.44
C TRP A 53 -6.01 -9.19 -13.86
N LEU A 54 -7.07 -9.99 -13.79
CA LEU A 54 -7.01 -11.39 -13.34
C LEU A 54 -6.27 -12.26 -14.35
N ALA A 55 -6.55 -12.11 -15.65
CA ALA A 55 -5.83 -12.82 -16.71
C ALA A 55 -4.33 -12.46 -16.74
N ALA A 56 -4.00 -11.19 -16.53
CA ALA A 56 -2.63 -10.72 -16.36
C ALA A 56 -1.99 -11.28 -15.07
N GLY A 57 -2.77 -11.69 -14.08
CA GLY A 57 -2.27 -12.25 -12.83
C GLY A 57 -1.80 -11.20 -11.83
N LEU A 58 -2.32 -9.97 -11.91
CA LEU A 58 -1.92 -8.87 -11.03
C LEU A 58 -2.21 -9.15 -9.55
N HIS A 59 -3.17 -10.02 -9.24
CA HIS A 59 -3.53 -10.49 -7.89
C HIS A 59 -2.53 -11.47 -7.25
N ARG A 60 -1.53 -11.94 -8.01
CA ARG A 60 -0.61 -13.01 -7.60
C ARG A 60 0.85 -12.69 -7.90
N LEU A 61 1.22 -11.41 -7.82
CA LEU A 61 2.59 -10.96 -8.03
C LEU A 61 3.58 -11.64 -7.07
N GLN A 62 4.73 -12.02 -7.61
CA GLN A 62 5.86 -12.53 -6.85
C GLN A 62 7.01 -11.53 -6.89
N HIS A 63 7.73 -11.41 -5.77
CA HIS A 63 8.89 -10.53 -5.65
C HIS A 63 10.16 -11.38 -5.69
N ARG A 64 11.00 -11.14 -6.69
CA ARG A 64 12.34 -11.69 -6.77
C ARG A 64 13.34 -10.58 -6.48
N VAL A 65 14.07 -10.71 -5.38
CA VAL A 65 15.18 -9.81 -5.05
C VAL A 65 16.32 -10.05 -6.04
N ILE A 66 16.84 -8.97 -6.60
CA ILE A 66 17.98 -8.98 -7.53
C ILE A 66 19.25 -8.68 -6.74
N THR A 67 19.26 -7.55 -6.01
CA THR A 67 20.36 -7.17 -5.12
C THR A 67 19.84 -6.54 -3.82
N VAL A 68 20.66 -6.67 -2.78
CA VAL A 68 20.54 -5.95 -1.51
C VAL A 68 21.90 -5.32 -1.25
N ASP A 69 22.01 -4.04 -1.55
CA ASP A 69 23.25 -3.27 -1.50
C ASP A 69 23.16 -2.30 -0.31
N ALA A 70 24.08 -2.42 0.62
CA ALA A 70 24.04 -1.73 1.91
C ALA A 70 25.37 -1.01 2.11
N ASP A 71 25.34 0.33 2.12
CA ASP A 71 26.54 1.16 2.20
C ASP A 71 26.28 2.42 3.02
N GLY A 72 27.16 2.71 4.00
CA GLY A 72 27.05 3.88 4.86
C GLY A 72 25.71 3.97 5.61
N ASP A 73 24.86 4.92 5.19
CA ASP A 73 23.52 5.19 5.72
C ASP A 73 22.41 4.97 4.67
N ASP A 74 22.73 4.23 3.61
CA ASP A 74 21.80 3.85 2.57
C ASP A 74 21.66 2.32 2.45
N LEU A 75 20.44 1.87 2.17
CA LEU A 75 20.12 0.51 1.79
C LEU A 75 19.31 0.52 0.48
N VAL A 76 19.89 -0.05 -0.57
CA VAL A 76 19.26 -0.19 -1.89
C VAL A 76 18.85 -1.63 -2.11
N VAL A 77 17.56 -1.85 -2.35
CA VAL A 77 17.00 -3.17 -2.65
C VAL A 77 16.40 -3.13 -4.04
N ARG A 78 16.97 -3.89 -4.96
CA ARG A 78 16.44 -4.01 -6.33
C ARG A 78 15.62 -5.27 -6.46
N THR A 79 14.40 -5.14 -6.98
CA THR A 79 13.48 -6.26 -7.12
C THR A 79 12.86 -6.32 -8.51
N ARG A 80 12.59 -7.54 -8.97
CA ARG A 80 11.66 -7.78 -10.08
C ARG A 80 10.36 -8.33 -9.50
N VAL A 81 9.26 -7.64 -9.80
CA VAL A 81 7.91 -8.01 -9.36
C VAL A 81 7.12 -8.45 -10.59
N ALA A 82 6.70 -9.71 -10.64
CA ALA A 82 6.01 -10.26 -11.80
C ALA A 82 5.00 -11.35 -11.41
N PRO A 83 3.92 -11.53 -12.16
CA PRO A 83 3.07 -12.70 -12.02
C PRO A 83 3.83 -13.97 -12.47
N PRO A 84 3.51 -15.14 -11.88
CA PRO A 84 3.99 -16.42 -12.39
C PRO A 84 3.62 -16.62 -13.86
N ALA A 85 4.54 -17.20 -14.63
CA ALA A 85 4.36 -17.55 -16.04
C ALA A 85 4.00 -16.38 -16.99
N GLN A 86 4.29 -15.14 -16.60
CA GLN A 86 4.14 -13.97 -17.46
C GLN A 86 5.52 -13.39 -17.83
N ALA A 87 5.66 -12.93 -19.08
CA ALA A 87 6.91 -12.34 -19.55
C ALA A 87 7.14 -10.93 -18.97
N PHE A 88 6.05 -10.18 -18.76
CA PHE A 88 6.11 -8.82 -18.23
C PHE A 88 6.41 -8.78 -16.73
N GLY A 89 6.75 -7.59 -16.23
CA GLY A 89 6.90 -7.32 -14.81
C GLY A 89 7.06 -5.84 -14.51
N LEU A 90 7.47 -5.57 -13.27
CA LEU A 90 7.83 -4.26 -12.76
C LEU A 90 9.21 -4.41 -12.09
N PHE A 91 10.18 -3.61 -12.50
CA PHE A 91 11.37 -3.40 -11.67
C PHE A 91 11.03 -2.38 -10.60
N ALA A 92 11.35 -2.69 -9.35
CA ALA A 92 11.15 -1.80 -8.22
C ALA A 92 12.45 -1.71 -7.41
N ASP A 93 13.01 -0.50 -7.40
CA ASP A 93 14.21 -0.14 -6.66
C ASP A 93 13.78 0.65 -5.42
N TYR A 94 14.08 0.11 -4.24
CA TYR A 94 13.83 0.72 -2.94
C TYR A 94 15.14 1.29 -2.41
N THR A 95 15.23 2.61 -2.27
CA THR A 95 16.36 3.27 -1.61
C THR A 95 15.91 3.79 -0.26
N TRP A 96 16.38 3.14 0.79
CA TRP A 96 16.21 3.56 2.17
C TRP A 96 17.39 4.42 2.61
N THR A 97 17.12 5.55 3.25
CA THR A 97 18.12 6.44 3.84
C THR A 97 17.74 6.73 5.29
N ALA A 98 18.70 6.60 6.21
CA ALA A 98 18.47 7.00 7.60
C ALA A 98 18.27 8.52 7.73
N LEU A 99 17.28 8.93 8.51
CA LEU A 99 17.07 10.32 8.93
C LEU A 99 17.34 10.44 10.44
N GLU A 100 17.48 11.67 10.94
CA GLU A 100 17.55 11.91 12.39
C GLU A 100 16.31 11.35 13.12
N GLU A 101 15.14 11.54 12.52
CA GLU A 101 13.85 11.08 13.04
C GLU A 101 13.15 10.12 12.06
N GLY A 102 13.75 8.94 11.87
CA GLY A 102 13.14 7.84 11.12
C GLY A 102 13.91 7.43 9.86
N LEU A 103 13.17 7.09 8.81
CA LEU A 103 13.68 6.53 7.57
C LEU A 103 12.99 7.18 6.37
N ARG A 104 13.77 7.58 5.37
CA ARG A 104 13.23 7.93 4.05
C ARG A 104 13.25 6.71 3.16
N LEU A 105 12.17 6.46 2.43
CA LEU A 105 12.08 5.48 1.36
C LEU A 105 11.76 6.19 0.05
N ARG A 106 12.69 6.15 -0.89
CA ARG A 106 12.45 6.48 -2.30
C ARG A 106 12.20 5.18 -3.06
N VAL A 107 11.14 5.12 -3.86
CA VAL A 107 10.82 3.97 -4.70
C VAL A 107 10.79 4.40 -6.16
N GLU A 108 11.58 3.74 -7.00
CA GLU A 108 11.49 3.86 -8.46
C GLU A 108 10.88 2.58 -9.02
N ILE A 109 9.82 2.72 -9.82
CA ILE A 109 9.11 1.62 -10.47
C ILE A 109 9.21 1.80 -11.98
N THR A 110 9.75 0.81 -12.67
CA THR A 110 9.86 0.78 -14.13
C THR A 110 9.12 -0.43 -14.69
N PRO A 111 8.02 -0.22 -15.44
CA PRO A 111 7.34 -1.31 -16.14
C PRO A 111 8.23 -1.96 -17.18
N ASP A 112 8.12 -3.29 -17.27
CA ASP A 112 8.84 -4.15 -18.21
C ASP A 112 7.80 -4.97 -18.97
N GLY A 113 7.36 -4.48 -20.15
CA GLY A 113 6.37 -5.16 -21.00
C GLY A 113 4.94 -5.25 -20.45
N LEU A 114 4.61 -4.55 -19.35
CA LEU A 114 3.26 -4.50 -18.83
C LEU A 114 2.43 -3.47 -19.60
N GLU A 115 1.36 -3.94 -20.24
CA GLU A 115 0.39 -3.12 -20.96
C GLU A 115 -0.94 -3.04 -20.19
N GLY A 116 -1.80 -2.09 -20.59
CA GLY A 116 -3.12 -1.93 -20.00
C GLY A 116 -3.14 -1.12 -18.70
N THR A 117 -4.23 -1.27 -17.95
CA THR A 117 -4.47 -0.53 -16.72
C THR A 117 -4.02 -1.31 -15.49
N LEU A 118 -3.70 -0.58 -14.42
CA LEU A 118 -3.47 -1.16 -13.09
C LEU A 118 -4.65 -0.84 -12.18
N PRO A 119 -5.06 -1.75 -11.28
CA PRO A 119 -6.02 -1.45 -10.23
C PRO A 119 -5.52 -0.34 -9.28
N ARG A 120 -4.24 -0.42 -8.91
CA ARG A 120 -3.54 0.57 -8.07
C ARG A 120 -2.02 0.51 -8.28
N LEU A 121 -1.31 1.47 -7.71
CA LEU A 121 0.15 1.49 -7.64
C LEU A 121 0.57 2.04 -6.27
N GLY A 122 1.23 1.20 -5.47
CA GLY A 122 1.68 1.61 -4.15
C GLY A 122 2.41 0.52 -3.40
N LEU A 123 2.47 0.67 -2.09
CA LEU A 123 3.11 -0.28 -1.19
C LEU A 123 2.09 -0.91 -0.25
N THR A 124 2.23 -2.20 0.02
CA THR A 124 1.53 -2.88 1.11
C THR A 124 2.48 -3.30 2.21
N MET A 125 2.01 -3.15 3.44
CA MET A 125 2.68 -3.63 4.65
C MET A 125 1.64 -4.14 5.65
N ALA A 126 2.10 -4.89 6.65
CA ALA A 126 1.29 -5.24 7.80
C ALA A 126 2.01 -4.89 9.10
N VAL A 127 1.25 -4.47 10.10
CA VAL A 127 1.72 -4.03 11.41
C VAL A 127 0.87 -4.72 12.49
N PRO A 128 1.27 -4.71 13.78
CA PRO A 128 0.55 -5.41 14.83
C PRO A 128 -0.89 -4.94 14.93
N GLY A 129 -1.82 -5.86 15.18
CA GLY A 129 -3.25 -5.57 15.34
C GLY A 129 -3.56 -4.60 16.47
N SER A 130 -2.65 -4.45 17.44
CA SER A 130 -2.77 -3.47 18.53
C SER A 130 -2.74 -2.03 18.04
N LEU A 131 -2.13 -1.73 16.87
CA LEU A 131 -2.12 -0.40 16.25
C LEU A 131 -3.48 -0.09 15.61
N GLY A 132 -4.52 -0.07 16.44
CA GLY A 132 -5.93 -0.06 16.05
C GLY A 132 -6.52 1.32 15.80
N THR A 133 -5.78 2.40 16.04
CA THR A 133 -6.24 3.78 15.81
C THR A 133 -5.47 4.43 14.67
N ALA A 134 -6.19 4.96 13.68
CA ALA A 134 -5.63 5.73 12.58
C ALA A 134 -5.96 7.22 12.75
N GLU A 135 -4.93 8.06 12.86
CA GLU A 135 -5.03 9.52 12.78
C GLU A 135 -4.30 10.01 11.52
N TRP A 136 -4.92 10.89 10.74
CA TRP A 136 -4.30 11.40 9.52
C TRP A 136 -4.63 12.86 9.25
N PHE A 137 -3.74 13.52 8.52
CA PHE A 137 -4.01 14.81 7.88
C PHE A 137 -4.06 14.62 6.37
N GLY A 138 -5.23 14.83 5.78
CA GLY A 138 -5.49 14.57 4.36
C GLY A 138 -6.97 14.67 4.04
N GLY A 139 -7.39 14.03 2.95
CA GLY A 139 -8.78 13.93 2.55
C GLY A 139 -9.61 13.03 3.48
N GLY A 140 -10.79 13.51 3.86
CA GLY A 140 -11.74 12.77 4.68
C GLY A 140 -13.06 13.53 4.88
N PRO A 141 -13.93 13.06 5.80
CA PRO A 141 -13.78 11.85 6.62
C PRO A 141 -14.15 10.55 5.90
N GLY A 142 -14.86 10.64 4.76
CA GLY A 142 -15.32 9.51 3.95
C GLY A 142 -14.22 8.93 3.04
N GLU A 143 -14.54 7.84 2.35
CA GLU A 143 -13.63 7.28 1.34
C GLU A 143 -13.66 8.11 0.06
N ALA A 144 -12.57 8.07 -0.69
CA ALA A 144 -12.45 8.82 -1.91
C ALA A 144 -11.53 8.11 -2.92
N TYR A 145 -11.81 8.33 -4.19
CA TYR A 145 -11.12 7.74 -5.34
C TYR A 145 -10.91 8.80 -6.43
N PRO A 146 -10.05 8.58 -7.45
CA PRO A 146 -9.70 9.60 -8.44
C PRO A 146 -10.91 10.32 -9.08
N ASP A 147 -11.99 9.58 -9.35
CA ASP A 147 -13.23 10.06 -9.96
C ASP A 147 -14.40 10.23 -8.97
N SER A 148 -14.20 9.95 -7.68
CA SER A 148 -15.19 10.11 -6.61
C SER A 148 -14.53 10.70 -5.36
N ARG A 149 -14.19 12.00 -5.40
CA ARG A 149 -13.46 12.68 -4.31
C ARG A 149 -13.89 14.11 -4.00
N GLN A 150 -14.87 14.68 -4.71
CA GLN A 150 -15.28 16.09 -4.51
C GLN A 150 -15.86 16.37 -3.11
N ALA A 151 -16.37 15.33 -2.44
CA ALA A 151 -16.87 15.42 -1.07
C ALA A 151 -15.74 15.39 -0.02
N ALA A 152 -14.53 14.94 -0.38
CA ALA A 152 -13.40 14.92 0.54
C ALA A 152 -12.99 16.36 0.91
N ARG A 153 -12.66 16.57 2.18
CA ARG A 153 -12.11 17.81 2.70
C ARG A 153 -10.74 17.53 3.30
N ILE A 154 -9.79 18.42 3.06
CA ILE A 154 -8.49 18.36 3.71
C ILE A 154 -8.67 18.77 5.16
N GLY A 155 -8.26 17.91 6.08
CA GLY A 155 -8.37 18.14 7.51
C GLY A 155 -7.67 17.07 8.31
N ARG A 156 -7.71 17.21 9.64
CA ARG A 156 -7.23 16.18 10.57
C ARG A 156 -8.40 15.31 11.00
N PHE A 157 -8.26 14.01 10.85
CA PHE A 157 -9.28 13.03 11.17
C PHE A 157 -8.69 11.89 12.00
N SER A 158 -9.53 11.22 12.78
CA SER A 158 -9.15 10.03 13.55
C SER A 158 -10.29 9.02 13.54
N ARG A 159 -9.97 7.73 13.38
CA ARG A 159 -10.89 6.59 13.48
C ARG A 159 -10.18 5.33 13.94
N SER A 160 -10.92 4.38 14.51
CA SER A 160 -10.41 3.01 14.61
C SER A 160 -10.23 2.41 13.21
N VAL A 161 -9.28 1.48 13.08
CA VAL A 161 -9.05 0.71 11.84
C VAL A 161 -10.32 0.02 11.38
N ASP A 162 -11.11 -0.51 12.31
CA ASP A 162 -12.40 -1.15 12.02
C ASP A 162 -13.44 -0.15 11.49
N GLY A 163 -13.41 1.08 12.02
CA GLY A 163 -14.27 2.18 11.59
C GLY A 163 -13.85 2.86 10.27
N LEU A 164 -12.75 2.41 9.63
CA LEU A 164 -12.36 2.89 8.31
C LEU A 164 -13.09 2.19 7.17
N GLN A 165 -13.68 1.02 7.42
CA GLN A 165 -14.35 0.23 6.39
C GLN A 165 -15.71 0.82 5.99
N THR A 166 -16.03 0.73 4.70
CA THR A 166 -17.38 0.90 4.19
C THR A 166 -17.99 -0.50 3.99
N PRO A 167 -19.00 -0.90 4.78
CA PRO A 167 -19.54 -2.26 4.74
C PRO A 167 -20.51 -2.45 3.57
N TYR A 168 -19.97 -2.49 2.34
CA TYR A 168 -20.75 -2.85 1.15
C TYR A 168 -21.37 -4.25 1.30
N VAL A 169 -22.60 -4.42 0.79
CA VAL A 169 -23.35 -5.69 0.88
C VAL A 169 -22.55 -6.83 0.26
N PHE A 170 -22.00 -6.61 -0.93
CA PHE A 170 -20.97 -7.47 -1.51
C PHE A 170 -19.59 -6.90 -1.13
N PRO A 171 -18.76 -7.65 -0.39
CA PRO A 171 -17.41 -7.22 -0.02
C PRO A 171 -16.54 -6.89 -1.25
N GLN A 172 -15.96 -5.69 -1.26
CA GLN A 172 -15.16 -5.15 -2.35
C GLN A 172 -14.22 -4.05 -1.84
N GLU A 173 -13.34 -3.52 -2.70
CA GLU A 173 -12.45 -2.40 -2.35
C GLU A 173 -13.23 -1.22 -1.75
N ASN A 174 -12.70 -0.69 -0.66
CA ASN A 174 -13.33 0.34 0.16
C ASN A 174 -12.30 0.93 1.14
N GLY A 175 -12.59 2.13 1.67
CA GLY A 175 -11.86 2.73 2.78
C GLY A 175 -10.69 3.64 2.40
N ASN A 176 -10.44 3.85 1.10
CA ASN A 176 -9.33 4.68 0.63
C ASN A 176 -9.47 6.14 1.11
N ARG A 177 -8.41 6.69 1.71
CA ARG A 177 -8.28 8.11 2.08
C ARG A 177 -7.28 8.75 1.14
N VAL A 178 -7.67 9.88 0.54
CA VAL A 178 -6.88 10.55 -0.51
C VAL A 178 -6.04 11.71 0.04
N ASP A 179 -5.00 12.10 -0.69
CA ASP A 179 -4.21 13.32 -0.40
C ASP A 179 -3.63 13.36 1.02
N VAL A 180 -3.31 12.22 1.60
CA VAL A 180 -2.76 12.13 2.95
C VAL A 180 -1.33 12.63 2.96
N ARG A 181 -1.10 13.64 3.80
CA ARG A 181 0.22 14.22 4.06
C ARG A 181 0.95 13.40 5.10
N TRP A 182 0.24 12.98 6.13
CA TRP A 182 0.75 12.06 7.12
C TRP A 182 -0.35 11.19 7.72
N LEU A 183 0.06 9.99 8.15
CA LEU A 183 -0.74 8.99 8.84
C LEU A 183 0.01 8.55 10.12
N ARG A 184 -0.72 8.35 11.21
CA ARG A 184 -0.27 7.65 12.42
C ARG A 184 -1.18 6.44 12.63
N LEU A 185 -0.59 5.27 12.84
CA LEU A 185 -1.26 4.09 13.37
C LEU A 185 -0.74 3.82 14.77
N THR A 186 -1.59 3.92 15.78
CA THR A 186 -1.19 3.84 17.20
C THR A 186 -2.00 2.82 17.98
N ASP A 187 -1.39 2.34 19.06
CA ASP A 187 -2.05 1.55 20.11
C ASP A 187 -2.85 2.43 21.08
N ALA A 188 -3.30 1.83 22.19
CA ALA A 188 -4.08 2.50 23.22
C ALA A 188 -3.24 3.49 24.05
N GLU A 189 -1.93 3.27 24.11
CA GLU A 189 -0.93 4.11 24.77
C GLU A 189 -0.46 5.28 23.90
N GLY A 190 -0.87 5.32 22.62
CA GLY A 190 -0.53 6.37 21.66
C GLY A 190 0.79 6.13 20.92
N THR A 191 1.42 4.97 21.14
CA THR A 191 2.69 4.61 20.47
C THR A 191 2.38 3.86 19.17
N GLY A 192 3.24 4.00 18.16
CA GLY A 192 3.08 3.23 16.93
C GLY A 192 3.95 3.68 15.77
N ILE A 193 3.36 3.67 14.58
CA ILE A 193 4.06 3.97 13.32
C ILE A 193 3.49 5.23 12.69
N ARG A 194 4.38 6.08 12.20
CA ARG A 194 4.07 7.25 11.40
C ARG A 194 4.55 7.07 9.95
N VAL A 195 3.74 7.51 9.00
CA VAL A 195 4.11 7.62 7.58
C VAL A 195 3.82 9.03 7.10
N ASP A 196 4.82 9.66 6.47
CA ASP A 196 4.72 10.98 5.84
C ASP A 196 4.90 10.85 4.32
N GLY A 197 4.12 11.61 3.56
CA GLY A 197 4.20 11.69 2.11
C GLY A 197 5.05 12.86 1.62
N ASP A 198 5.60 12.72 0.43
CA ASP A 198 6.29 13.80 -0.28
C ASP A 198 5.76 13.96 -1.72
N PRO A 199 4.74 14.82 -1.96
CA PRO A 199 4.01 15.63 -0.98
C PRO A 199 2.83 14.90 -0.30
N SER A 200 2.36 13.79 -0.87
CA SER A 200 1.20 13.06 -0.35
C SER A 200 1.07 11.64 -0.91
N PHE A 201 0.27 10.83 -0.24
CA PHE A 201 -0.12 9.48 -0.65
C PHE A 201 -1.60 9.24 -0.31
N ASP A 202 -2.15 8.16 -0.82
CA ASP A 202 -3.45 7.63 -0.42
C ASP A 202 -3.24 6.45 0.54
N PHE A 203 -4.14 6.21 1.47
CA PHE A 203 -4.03 5.01 2.32
C PHE A 203 -5.34 4.27 2.52
N THR A 204 -5.20 2.97 2.76
CA THR A 204 -6.26 2.14 3.32
C THR A 204 -5.69 1.26 4.43
N ALA A 205 -6.42 1.12 5.54
CA ALA A 205 -6.05 0.24 6.65
C ALA A 205 -7.25 -0.64 7.04
N ARG A 206 -7.02 -1.96 7.21
CA ARG A 206 -8.07 -2.93 7.54
C ARG A 206 -7.52 -4.20 8.21
N ARG A 207 -8.40 -5.06 8.73
CA ARG A 207 -8.05 -6.31 9.48
C ARG A 207 -7.84 -7.56 8.61
N TRP A 208 -7.92 -7.42 7.30
CA TRP A 208 -7.82 -8.53 6.36
C TRP A 208 -7.04 -8.11 5.11
N THR A 209 -6.55 -9.09 4.35
CA THR A 209 -5.83 -8.82 3.11
C THR A 209 -6.78 -8.47 1.97
N ALA A 210 -6.26 -7.84 0.90
CA ALA A 210 -7.03 -7.65 -0.33
C ALA A 210 -7.50 -8.99 -0.94
N ALA A 211 -6.72 -10.06 -0.77
CA ALA A 211 -7.10 -11.40 -1.22
C ALA A 211 -8.28 -11.98 -0.41
N ALA A 212 -8.30 -11.77 0.90
CA ALA A 212 -9.44 -12.16 1.74
C ALA A 212 -10.70 -11.35 1.38
N LEU A 213 -10.54 -10.05 1.09
CA LEU A 213 -11.63 -9.19 0.64
C LEU A 213 -12.19 -9.61 -0.73
N GLU A 214 -11.31 -9.97 -1.68
CA GLU A 214 -11.69 -10.48 -2.99
C GLU A 214 -12.43 -11.83 -2.91
N ALA A 215 -12.04 -12.70 -1.98
CA ALA A 215 -12.64 -14.03 -1.82
C ALA A 215 -14.01 -14.02 -1.12
N ALA A 216 -14.27 -13.03 -0.26
CA ALA A 216 -15.49 -12.93 0.52
C ALA A 216 -16.70 -12.62 -0.38
N ARG A 217 -17.84 -13.28 -0.11
CA ARG A 217 -19.10 -13.05 -0.82
C ARG A 217 -20.12 -12.28 0.02
N HIS A 218 -19.98 -12.38 1.34
CA HIS A 218 -20.81 -11.68 2.31
C HIS A 218 -19.95 -11.14 3.45
N THR A 219 -20.42 -10.09 4.14
CA THR A 219 -19.70 -9.48 5.28
C THR A 219 -19.26 -10.50 6.35
N PRO A 220 -20.08 -11.51 6.74
CA PRO A 220 -19.66 -12.50 7.74
C PRO A 220 -18.52 -13.43 7.29
N ASP A 221 -18.20 -13.49 5.99
CA ASP A 221 -17.07 -14.29 5.49
C ASP A 221 -15.72 -13.62 5.83
N LEU A 222 -15.72 -12.33 6.16
CA LEU A 222 -14.53 -11.57 6.55
C LEU A 222 -14.18 -11.84 8.00
N THR A 223 -13.12 -12.61 8.22
CA THR A 223 -12.56 -12.86 9.55
C THR A 223 -11.38 -11.92 9.79
N ALA A 224 -11.43 -11.15 10.88
CA ALA A 224 -10.33 -10.29 11.29
C ALA A 224 -9.11 -11.13 11.70
N GLY A 225 -7.92 -10.74 11.23
CA GLY A 225 -6.65 -11.31 11.67
C GLY A 225 -5.97 -10.50 12.78
N ASP A 226 -4.80 -10.96 13.21
CA ASP A 226 -3.99 -10.33 14.27
C ASP A 226 -3.16 -9.13 13.80
N LEU A 227 -3.29 -8.74 12.52
CA LEU A 227 -2.52 -7.68 11.90
C LEU A 227 -3.45 -6.58 11.36
N VAL A 228 -2.93 -5.35 11.32
CA VAL A 228 -3.48 -4.30 10.46
C VAL A 228 -2.74 -4.34 9.13
N HIS A 229 -3.48 -4.54 8.05
CA HIS A 229 -2.97 -4.45 6.69
C HIS A 229 -3.09 -3.02 6.20
N LEU A 230 -1.94 -2.39 5.97
CA LEU A 230 -1.81 -1.02 5.51
C LEU A 230 -1.40 -0.99 4.04
N THR A 231 -2.13 -0.21 3.27
CA THR A 231 -1.85 0.13 1.87
C THR A 231 -1.49 1.61 1.80
N LEU A 232 -0.40 1.93 1.09
CA LEU A 232 0.13 3.27 0.86
C LEU A 232 0.25 3.48 -0.65
N ASP A 233 -0.76 4.09 -1.26
CA ASP A 233 -0.87 4.24 -2.71
C ASP A 233 -0.41 5.61 -3.19
N VAL A 234 0.20 5.65 -4.37
CA VAL A 234 0.49 6.90 -5.08
C VAL A 234 -0.43 7.11 -6.27
N ALA A 235 -1.12 6.05 -6.70
CA ALA A 235 -2.19 6.14 -7.67
C ALA A 235 -3.16 4.96 -7.53
N GLN A 236 -4.43 5.20 -7.88
CA GLN A 236 -5.44 4.17 -8.04
C GLN A 236 -6.18 4.34 -9.37
N HIS A 237 -6.77 3.25 -9.87
CA HIS A 237 -7.76 3.30 -10.93
C HIS A 237 -9.05 3.98 -10.43
N GLY A 238 -9.76 4.69 -11.31
CA GLY A 238 -11.10 5.19 -11.00
C GLY A 238 -12.10 4.07 -10.68
N LEU A 239 -13.29 4.46 -10.23
CA LEU A 239 -14.40 3.54 -9.93
C LEU A 239 -15.33 3.36 -11.14
N GLY A 240 -15.57 4.42 -11.91
CA GLY A 240 -16.57 4.42 -12.97
C GLY A 240 -17.96 4.04 -12.47
N SER A 241 -18.76 3.46 -13.37
CA SER A 241 -20.11 2.96 -13.08
C SER A 241 -20.49 1.75 -13.95
N ALA A 242 -19.48 0.97 -14.38
CA ALA A 242 -19.60 -0.05 -15.42
C ALA A 242 -20.60 -1.18 -15.12
N SER A 243 -20.96 -1.39 -13.85
CA SER A 243 -22.02 -2.35 -13.48
C SER A 243 -23.35 -2.04 -14.18
N CYS A 244 -23.68 -0.76 -14.35
CA CYS A 244 -24.83 -0.30 -15.13
C CYS A 244 -24.62 1.17 -15.57
N GLY A 245 -23.64 1.40 -16.45
CA GLY A 245 -23.25 2.75 -16.84
C GLY A 245 -21.90 2.80 -17.55
N PRO A 246 -21.34 4.00 -17.79
CA PRO A 246 -20.02 4.13 -18.36
C PRO A 246 -18.94 3.57 -17.43
N GLY A 247 -17.89 3.03 -18.05
CA GLY A 247 -16.65 2.66 -17.37
C GLY A 247 -15.82 3.86 -16.91
N VAL A 248 -14.61 3.59 -16.46
CA VAL A 248 -13.70 4.63 -15.96
C VAL A 248 -13.29 5.58 -17.09
N LEU A 249 -13.54 6.88 -16.90
CA LEU A 249 -13.19 7.90 -17.88
C LEU A 249 -11.67 7.90 -18.13
N PRO A 250 -11.21 8.18 -19.37
CA PRO A 250 -9.79 8.08 -19.73
C PRO A 250 -8.81 8.79 -18.78
N ARG A 251 -9.17 9.97 -18.26
CA ARG A 251 -8.34 10.74 -17.33
C ARG A 251 -8.16 10.11 -15.94
N TYR A 252 -8.97 9.12 -15.59
CA TYR A 252 -8.92 8.40 -14.32
C TYR A 252 -8.45 6.95 -14.48
N ARG A 253 -8.07 6.55 -15.70
CA ARG A 253 -7.45 5.25 -15.94
C ARG A 253 -6.00 5.29 -15.50
N LEU A 254 -5.66 4.43 -14.55
CA LEU A 254 -4.28 4.22 -14.15
C LEU A 254 -3.60 3.28 -15.16
N VAL A 255 -2.64 3.79 -15.93
CA VAL A 255 -1.82 3.02 -16.87
C VAL A 255 -0.42 2.88 -16.30
N ALA A 256 0.19 1.69 -16.46
CA ALA A 256 1.55 1.45 -15.99
C ALA A 256 2.54 2.39 -16.70
N ARG A 257 3.29 3.18 -15.93
CA ARG A 257 4.34 4.08 -16.41
C ARG A 257 5.48 4.10 -15.41
N LYS A 258 6.67 4.53 -15.85
CA LYS A 258 7.77 4.80 -14.93
C LYS A 258 7.28 5.80 -13.87
N THR A 259 7.38 5.40 -12.61
CA THR A 259 6.84 6.14 -11.47
C THR A 259 7.89 6.20 -10.39
N GLU A 260 7.99 7.33 -9.73
CA GLU A 260 8.88 7.56 -8.60
C GLU A 260 8.11 8.28 -7.51
N PHE A 261 8.32 7.85 -6.27
CA PHE A 261 7.73 8.53 -5.12
C PHE A 261 8.58 8.32 -3.87
N THR A 262 8.37 9.19 -2.88
CA THR A 262 9.05 9.13 -1.60
C THR A 262 8.04 9.09 -0.46
N LEU A 263 8.30 8.24 0.53
CA LEU A 263 7.61 8.19 1.81
C LEU A 263 8.65 8.27 2.92
N SER A 264 8.29 8.82 4.07
CA SER A 264 9.11 8.73 5.28
C SER A 264 8.37 7.92 6.34
N PHE A 265 9.11 7.08 7.05
CA PHE A 265 8.61 6.18 8.08
C PHE A 265 9.27 6.55 9.41
N GLY A 266 8.48 6.69 10.46
CA GLY A 266 8.95 7.03 11.79
C GLY A 266 8.14 6.36 12.88
N VAL A 267 8.54 6.60 14.12
CA VAL A 267 7.78 6.17 15.30
C VAL A 267 6.76 7.25 15.63
N ALA A 268 5.52 6.85 15.89
CA ALA A 268 4.49 7.73 16.42
C ALA A 268 4.56 7.70 17.95
N ASN A 269 4.67 8.89 18.54
CA ASN A 269 4.58 9.16 19.98
C ASN A 269 3.56 10.28 20.22
#